data_AF-A0A843ICE2-F1
#
_entry.id   AF-A0A843ICE2-F1
#
_cell.length_a   1.000
_cell.length_b   1.000
_cell.length_c   1.000
_cell.angle_alpha   90.00
_cell.angle_beta   90.00
_cell.angle_gamma   90.00
#
_symmetry.space_group_name_H-M   'P 1'
#
loop_
_entity.id
_entity.type
_entity.pdbx_description
1 polymer ?
#
loop_
_entity_poly.entity_id
_entity_poly.type
_entity_poly.pdbx_seq_one_letter_code
_entity_poly.pdbx_strand_id
1 'polypeptide(L)'
;MIVFEGWPKQMLFSEMSAKDALKTTKERMSKYQDEFLERLTAIEVDAHWFRRVFHTFAASFLFYYLLPEGELMNDIKIVIPIILVLCISLVEYRRLRGVLNHQRFFGLRNYEKNRPASYLYFGFAVVLLFLFFPQQIAIPCILCASFTDPIIGETRYYLGKKKAYFIGFFVSLFFFLITWYQAEWWVLIPVSIIGATGALVGEARKLRFIDDDFMIQMLPAILLWFVWQVTIAFNIHILPPKIILPI
;
A
#
# COMPACT_ATOMS: atom_id res chain seq x y z
N MET A 1 13.99 -2.45 -47.60
CA MET A 1 13.35 -3.29 -48.63
C MET A 1 13.36 -4.71 -48.09
N ILE A 2 12.28 -5.14 -47.43
CA ILE A 2 12.12 -6.51 -46.91
C ILE A 2 10.97 -7.11 -47.72
N VAL A 3 11.30 -8.17 -48.45
CA VAL A 3 10.42 -8.91 -49.37
C VAL A 3 9.51 -9.80 -48.52
N PHE A 4 8.20 -9.56 -48.59
CA PHE A 4 7.20 -10.52 -48.09
C PHE A 4 7.07 -11.63 -49.13
N GLU A 5 7.73 -12.76 -48.89
CA GLU A 5 7.58 -13.96 -49.70
C GLU A 5 6.20 -14.62 -49.51
N GLY A 6 5.73 -15.19 -50.61
CA GLY A 6 4.39 -15.73 -50.86
C GLY A 6 3.73 -16.51 -49.73
N TRP A 7 2.50 -16.11 -49.43
CA TRP A 7 1.49 -17.02 -48.86
C TRP A 7 0.61 -17.57 -49.99
N PRO A 8 0.42 -18.90 -50.09
CA PRO A 8 -0.43 -19.47 -51.12
C PRO A 8 -1.89 -19.14 -50.80
N LYS A 9 -2.43 -18.17 -51.54
CA LYS A 9 -3.77 -17.60 -51.37
C LYS A 9 -4.92 -18.50 -51.85
N GLN A 10 -4.68 -19.81 -52.06
CA GLN A 10 -5.59 -20.65 -52.86
C GLN A 10 -5.93 -22.04 -52.29
N MET A 11 -5.60 -22.36 -51.03
CA MET A 11 -5.81 -23.73 -50.50
C MET A 11 -6.49 -23.79 -49.12
N LEU A 12 -7.46 -22.91 -48.84
CA LEU A 12 -8.20 -22.92 -47.56
C LEU A 12 -9.74 -22.88 -47.68
N PHE A 13 -10.28 -22.94 -48.91
CA PHE A 13 -11.73 -22.91 -49.14
C PHE A 13 -12.19 -23.96 -50.17
N SER A 14 -11.59 -25.15 -50.20
CA SER A 14 -12.20 -26.28 -50.92
C SER A 14 -13.01 -27.14 -49.95
N GLU A 15 -14.33 -27.06 -50.08
CA GLU A 15 -15.34 -27.97 -49.50
C GLU A 15 -15.52 -27.99 -47.97
N MET A 16 -15.46 -26.83 -47.30
CA MET A 16 -16.10 -26.71 -45.99
C MET A 16 -17.58 -26.36 -46.17
N SER A 17 -18.47 -27.24 -45.68
CA SER A 17 -19.90 -26.91 -45.55
C SER A 17 -20.06 -25.65 -44.69
N ALA A 18 -21.04 -24.81 -44.98
CA ALA A 18 -21.31 -23.61 -44.17
C ALA A 18 -21.48 -23.92 -42.67
N LYS A 19 -21.97 -25.14 -42.35
CA LYS A 19 -22.06 -25.64 -40.97
C LYS A 19 -20.68 -25.91 -40.35
N ASP A 20 -19.75 -26.48 -41.10
CA ASP A 20 -18.39 -26.77 -40.64
C ASP A 20 -17.59 -25.48 -40.49
N ALA A 21 -17.74 -24.53 -41.43
CA ALA A 21 -17.17 -23.19 -41.31
C ALA A 21 -17.68 -22.44 -40.08
N LEU A 22 -18.98 -22.51 -39.79
CA LEU A 22 -19.57 -21.92 -38.59
C LEU A 22 -19.02 -22.58 -37.31
N LYS A 23 -18.93 -23.92 -37.30
CA LYS A 23 -18.40 -24.69 -36.16
C LYS A 23 -16.95 -24.33 -35.86
N THR A 24 -16.07 -24.38 -36.88
CA THR A 24 -14.65 -24.02 -36.73
C THR A 24 -14.48 -22.56 -36.30
N THR A 25 -15.30 -21.64 -36.80
CA THR A 25 -15.24 -20.22 -36.39
C THR A 25 -15.67 -20.05 -34.93
N LYS A 26 -16.73 -20.77 -34.50
CA LYS A 26 -17.18 -20.76 -33.10
C LYS A 26 -16.13 -21.35 -32.15
N GLU A 27 -15.50 -22.45 -32.53
CA GLU A 27 -14.40 -23.06 -31.76
C GLU A 27 -13.19 -22.12 -31.66
N ARG A 28 -12.80 -21.47 -32.76
CA ARG A 28 -11.74 -20.46 -32.75
C ARG A 28 -12.09 -19.28 -31.86
N MET A 29 -13.29 -18.73 -31.97
CA MET A 29 -13.74 -17.62 -31.12
C MET A 29 -13.74 -18.00 -29.63
N SER A 30 -14.20 -19.20 -29.28
CA SER A 30 -14.15 -19.71 -27.90
C SER A 30 -12.70 -19.77 -27.41
N LYS A 31 -11.79 -20.34 -28.19
CA LYS A 31 -10.37 -20.43 -27.82
C LYS A 31 -9.74 -19.05 -27.61
N TYR A 32 -10.04 -18.08 -28.47
CA TYR A 32 -9.56 -16.70 -28.30
C TYR A 32 -10.15 -16.03 -27.05
N GLN A 33 -11.42 -16.29 -26.72
CA GLN A 33 -12.04 -15.79 -25.50
C GLN A 33 -11.37 -16.37 -24.25
N ASP A 34 -11.12 -17.68 -24.25
CA ASP A 34 -10.46 -18.38 -23.15
C ASP A 34 -9.03 -17.84 -22.93
N GLU A 35 -8.24 -17.73 -24.01
CA GLU A 35 -6.87 -17.17 -23.94
C GLU A 35 -6.87 -15.70 -23.47
N PHE A 36 -7.85 -14.91 -23.90
CA PHE A 36 -7.98 -13.53 -23.48
C PHE A 36 -8.33 -13.41 -21.99
N LEU A 37 -9.26 -14.24 -21.50
CA LEU A 37 -9.64 -14.30 -20.09
C LEU A 37 -8.48 -14.76 -19.21
N GLU A 38 -7.69 -15.74 -19.66
CA GLU A 38 -6.50 -16.19 -18.96
C GLU A 38 -5.47 -15.06 -18.81
N ARG A 39 -5.19 -14.31 -19.88
CA ARG A 39 -4.29 -13.15 -19.85
C ARG A 39 -4.79 -12.04 -18.93
N LEU A 40 -6.10 -11.73 -18.96
CA LEU A 40 -6.68 -10.73 -18.07
C LEU A 40 -6.55 -11.16 -16.60
N THR A 41 -6.85 -12.42 -16.31
CA THR A 41 -6.73 -12.97 -14.96
C THR A 41 -5.28 -12.90 -14.47
N ALA A 42 -4.31 -13.28 -15.30
CA ALA A 42 -2.89 -13.18 -14.96
C ALA A 42 -2.47 -11.73 -14.63
N ILE A 43 -2.88 -10.75 -15.43
CA ILE A 43 -2.58 -9.33 -15.18
C ILE A 43 -3.19 -8.85 -13.85
N GLU A 44 -4.42 -9.25 -13.54
CA GLU A 44 -5.07 -8.89 -12.28
C GLU A 44 -4.35 -9.50 -11.07
N VAL A 45 -3.92 -10.76 -11.19
CA VAL A 45 -3.14 -11.46 -10.16
C VAL A 45 -1.78 -10.77 -9.95
N ASP A 46 -1.06 -10.45 -11.02
CA ASP A 46 0.24 -9.77 -10.94
C ASP A 46 0.10 -8.38 -10.32
N ALA A 47 -0.91 -7.60 -10.73
CA ALA A 47 -1.18 -6.28 -10.17
C ALA A 47 -1.60 -6.36 -8.69
N HIS A 48 -2.30 -7.42 -8.31
CA HIS A 48 -2.66 -7.68 -6.93
C HIS A 48 -1.42 -7.95 -6.06
N TRP A 49 -0.56 -8.89 -6.45
CA TRP A 49 0.68 -9.20 -5.72
C TRP A 49 1.66 -8.04 -5.67
N PHE A 50 1.78 -7.29 -6.77
CA PHE A 50 2.62 -6.11 -6.83
C PHE A 50 2.24 -5.10 -5.74
N ARG A 51 0.95 -4.80 -5.55
CA ARG A 51 0.51 -3.89 -4.47
C ARG A 51 0.89 -4.39 -3.08
N ARG A 52 0.80 -5.70 -2.84
CA ARG A 52 1.16 -6.32 -1.55
C ARG A 52 2.64 -6.22 -1.26
N VAL A 53 3.47 -6.58 -2.25
CA VAL A 53 4.93 -6.47 -2.16
C VAL A 53 5.36 -5.04 -1.92
N PHE A 54 4.77 -4.06 -2.63
CA PHE A 54 5.11 -2.64 -2.43
C PHE A 54 4.70 -2.10 -1.06
N HIS A 55 3.54 -2.52 -0.52
CA HIS A 55 3.17 -2.21 0.86
C HIS A 55 4.20 -2.78 1.84
N THR A 56 4.53 -4.06 1.71
CA THR A 56 5.51 -4.70 2.61
C THR A 56 6.92 -4.11 2.47
N PHE A 57 7.32 -3.71 1.27
CA PHE A 57 8.58 -3.01 1.02
C PHE A 57 8.68 -1.69 1.78
N ALA A 58 7.57 -1.01 2.09
CA ALA A 58 7.59 0.23 2.83
C ALA A 58 8.15 0.10 4.26
N ALA A 59 8.20 -1.11 4.83
CA ALA A 59 8.91 -1.36 6.08
C ALA A 59 10.43 -1.05 5.96
N SER A 60 11.00 -1.10 4.75
CA SER A 60 12.38 -0.65 4.51
C SER A 60 12.56 0.85 4.77
N PHE A 61 11.51 1.66 4.75
CA PHE A 61 11.64 3.09 5.07
C PHE A 61 12.08 3.32 6.51
N LEU A 62 11.98 2.32 7.39
CA LEU A 62 12.55 2.39 8.74
C LEU A 62 14.08 2.55 8.77
N PHE A 63 14.78 2.24 7.67
CA PHE A 63 16.21 2.59 7.49
C PHE A 63 16.47 4.09 7.66
N TYR A 64 15.44 4.93 7.49
CA TYR A 64 15.48 6.36 7.83
C TYR A 64 16.08 6.64 9.22
N TYR A 65 15.72 5.84 10.22
CA TYR A 65 16.17 6.04 11.59
C TYR A 65 17.62 5.58 11.85
N LEU A 66 18.20 4.78 10.94
CA LEU A 66 19.60 4.35 11.03
C LEU A 66 20.59 5.40 10.50
N LEU A 67 20.11 6.39 9.75
CA LEU A 67 20.96 7.46 9.23
C LEU A 67 21.62 8.23 10.39
N PRO A 68 22.90 8.64 10.26
CA PRO A 68 23.63 9.30 11.34
C PRO A 68 22.96 10.60 11.81
N GLU A 69 23.26 11.00 13.04
CA GLU A 69 22.85 12.30 13.58
C GLU A 69 23.97 13.33 13.34
N GLY A 70 23.59 14.52 12.88
CA GLY A 70 24.49 15.65 12.62
C GLY A 70 23.73 16.76 11.88
N GLU A 71 24.13 18.02 12.02
CA GLU A 71 23.35 19.17 11.49
C GLU A 71 22.97 18.99 10.01
N LEU A 72 23.96 18.77 9.15
CA LEU A 72 23.75 18.55 7.72
C LEU A 72 22.94 17.27 7.42
N MET A 73 23.16 16.20 8.19
CA MET A 73 22.42 14.95 7.97
C MET A 73 20.96 15.05 8.41
N ASN A 74 20.69 15.81 9.48
CA ASN A 74 19.33 16.07 9.96
C ASN A 74 18.54 16.89 8.94
N ASP A 75 19.16 17.89 8.33
CA ASP A 75 18.55 18.66 7.24
C ASP A 75 18.22 17.76 6.04
N ILE A 76 19.17 16.90 5.64
CA ILE A 76 18.97 15.93 4.55
C ILE A 76 17.82 14.96 4.86
N LYS A 77 17.75 14.44 6.10
CA LYS A 77 16.69 13.55 6.57
C LYS A 77 15.31 14.20 6.47
N ILE A 78 15.20 15.51 6.66
CA ILE A 78 13.94 16.24 6.50
C ILE A 78 13.64 16.53 5.02
N VAL A 79 14.64 17.03 4.29
CA VAL A 79 14.45 17.56 2.92
C VAL A 79 14.19 16.45 1.91
N ILE A 80 14.92 15.33 1.97
CA ILE A 80 14.78 14.25 0.98
C ILE A 80 13.36 13.67 0.93
N PRO A 81 12.75 13.23 2.06
CA PRO A 81 11.39 12.69 2.03
C PRO A 81 10.35 13.69 1.50
N ILE A 82 10.50 14.98 1.84
CA ILE A 82 9.64 16.04 1.32
C ILE A 82 9.78 16.15 -0.20
N ILE A 83 11.01 16.21 -0.72
CA ILE A 83 11.27 16.28 -2.17
C ILE A 83 10.69 15.05 -2.88
N LEU A 84 10.86 13.85 -2.32
CA LEU A 84 10.30 12.62 -2.90
C LEU A 84 8.78 12.70 -3.03
N VAL A 85 8.08 13.11 -1.97
CA VAL A 85 6.62 13.26 -2.01
C VAL A 85 6.19 14.38 -2.97
N LEU A 86 6.93 15.48 -3.06
CA LEU A 86 6.65 16.54 -4.04
C LEU A 86 6.83 16.04 -5.49
N CYS A 87 7.88 15.28 -5.77
CA CYS A 87 8.10 14.65 -7.07
C CYS A 87 6.96 13.68 -7.42
N ILE A 88 6.56 12.83 -6.49
CA ILE A 88 5.44 11.89 -6.67
C ILE A 88 4.13 12.67 -6.88
N SER A 89 3.90 13.74 -6.12
CA SER A 89 2.73 14.62 -6.27
C SER A 89 2.68 15.27 -7.66
N LEU A 90 3.82 15.69 -8.19
CA LEU A 90 3.91 16.27 -9.53
C LEU A 90 3.59 15.23 -10.62
N VAL A 91 4.13 14.02 -10.50
CA VAL A 91 3.80 12.91 -11.40
C VAL A 91 2.29 12.63 -11.37
N GLU A 92 1.72 12.59 -10.17
CA GLU A 92 0.30 12.32 -9.98
C GLU A 92 -0.59 13.42 -10.54
N TYR A 93 -0.22 14.68 -10.34
CA TYR A 93 -0.90 15.82 -10.94
C TYR A 93 -0.91 15.74 -12.47
N ARG A 94 0.22 15.36 -13.09
CA ARG A 94 0.31 15.17 -14.55
C ARG A 94 -0.54 13.99 -15.02
N ARG A 95 -0.63 12.91 -14.24
CA ARG A 95 -1.51 11.76 -14.51
C ARG A 95 -2.98 12.16 -14.50
N LEU A 96 -3.41 12.90 -13.47
CA LEU A 96 -4.80 13.34 -13.32
C LEU A 96 -5.22 14.37 -14.38
N ARG A 97 -4.28 15.18 -14.89
CA ARG A 97 -4.51 16.06 -16.05
C ARG A 97 -4.54 15.33 -17.39
N GLY A 98 -4.33 14.01 -17.42
CA GLY A 98 -4.30 13.22 -18.65
C GLY A 98 -3.04 13.39 -19.49
N VAL A 99 -2.02 14.10 -18.99
CA VAL A 99 -0.72 14.26 -19.68
C VAL A 99 0.06 12.95 -19.68
N LEU A 100 -0.08 12.16 -18.61
CA LEU A 100 0.48 10.81 -18.50
C LEU A 100 -0.66 9.79 -18.59
N ASN A 101 -0.52 8.81 -19.49
CA ASN A 101 -1.50 7.74 -19.60
C ASN A 101 -1.47 6.87 -18.32
N HIS A 102 -2.62 6.72 -17.68
CA HIS A 102 -2.84 5.87 -16.51
C HIS A 102 -2.36 4.41 -16.72
N GLN A 103 -2.46 3.89 -17.94
CA GLN A 103 -2.02 2.52 -18.28
C GLN A 103 -0.52 2.28 -18.12
N ARG A 104 0.29 3.35 -18.01
CA ARG A 104 1.74 3.23 -17.75
C ARG A 104 2.07 2.88 -16.30
N PHE A 105 1.10 3.01 -15.40
CA PHE A 105 1.28 2.78 -13.97
C PHE A 105 0.73 1.40 -13.62
N PHE A 106 1.63 0.46 -13.39
CA PHE A 106 1.27 -0.89 -12.97
C PHE A 106 0.74 -0.89 -11.52
N GLY A 107 -0.29 -1.69 -11.26
CA GLY A 107 -0.88 -1.83 -9.91
C GLY A 107 -1.96 -0.81 -9.53
N LEU A 108 -2.24 0.22 -10.34
CA LEU A 108 -3.36 1.12 -10.08
C LEU A 108 -4.72 0.40 -10.21
N ARG A 109 -5.65 0.75 -9.33
CA ARG A 109 -7.04 0.29 -9.32
C ARG A 109 -7.88 1.15 -10.28
N ASN A 110 -8.91 0.57 -10.87
CA ASN A 110 -9.76 1.25 -11.86
C ASN A 110 -10.37 2.58 -11.37
N TYR A 111 -10.75 2.66 -10.09
CA TYR A 111 -11.32 3.88 -9.52
C TYR A 111 -10.27 4.97 -9.25
N GLU A 112 -8.97 4.65 -9.25
CA GLU A 112 -7.87 5.61 -9.08
C GLU A 112 -7.58 6.37 -10.38
N LYS A 113 -8.25 6.04 -11.48
CA LYS A 113 -8.05 6.72 -12.77
C LYS A 113 -8.26 8.24 -12.66
N ASN A 114 -9.26 8.68 -11.90
CA ASN A 114 -9.69 10.09 -11.82
C ASN A 114 -9.48 10.73 -10.42
N ARG A 115 -8.78 10.06 -9.52
CA ARG A 115 -8.48 10.56 -8.16
C ARG A 115 -7.04 10.26 -7.80
N PRO A 116 -6.43 10.97 -6.83
CA PRO A 116 -5.09 10.64 -6.38
C PRO A 116 -4.97 9.17 -5.95
N ALA A 117 -3.87 8.54 -6.33
CA ALA A 117 -3.58 7.14 -6.08
C ALA A 117 -3.16 6.89 -4.63
N SER A 118 -3.48 5.70 -4.14
CA SER A 118 -3.20 5.24 -2.77
C SER A 118 -1.72 5.35 -2.39
N TYR A 119 -0.79 5.11 -3.33
CA TYR A 119 0.65 5.28 -3.07
C TYR A 119 1.04 6.71 -2.67
N LEU A 120 0.33 7.73 -3.16
CA LEU A 120 0.61 9.12 -2.83
C LEU A 120 0.16 9.40 -1.38
N TYR A 121 -1.02 8.92 -1.02
CA TYR A 121 -1.55 8.98 0.34
C TYR A 121 -0.64 8.26 1.33
N PHE A 122 -0.17 7.06 0.97
CA PHE A 122 0.80 6.32 1.75
C PHE A 122 2.09 7.12 1.97
N GLY A 123 2.69 7.66 0.90
CA GLY A 123 3.92 8.44 0.97
C GLY A 123 3.78 9.72 1.81
N PHE A 124 2.66 10.44 1.67
CA PHE A 124 2.36 11.59 2.52
C PHE A 124 2.29 11.22 4.00
N ALA A 125 1.59 10.13 4.34
CA ALA A 125 1.50 9.67 5.73
C ALA A 125 2.88 9.34 6.32
N VAL A 126 3.74 8.61 5.58
CA VAL A 126 5.10 8.28 6.03
C VAL A 126 5.92 9.55 6.30
N VAL A 127 5.87 10.55 5.42
CA VAL A 127 6.59 11.82 5.63
C VAL A 127 6.07 12.54 6.87
N LEU A 128 4.75 12.61 7.06
CA LEU A 128 4.18 13.20 8.27
C LEU A 128 4.64 12.46 9.54
N LEU A 129 4.68 11.13 9.50
CA LEU A 129 5.19 10.31 10.61
C LEU A 129 6.66 10.62 10.93
N PHE A 130 7.51 10.77 9.91
CA PHE A 130 8.92 11.11 10.13
C PHE A 130 9.14 12.52 10.67
N LEU A 131 8.31 13.49 10.27
CA LEU A 131 8.50 14.89 10.64
C LEU A 131 7.87 15.26 11.99
N PHE A 132 6.71 14.69 12.31
CA PHE A 132 5.89 15.19 13.43
C PHE A 132 5.76 14.21 14.60
N PHE A 133 6.13 12.94 14.42
CA PHE A 133 5.92 11.92 15.44
C PHE A 133 7.24 11.32 15.92
N PRO A 134 7.37 11.04 17.23
CA PRO A 134 8.51 10.29 17.74
C PRO A 134 8.51 8.88 17.16
N GLN A 135 9.70 8.29 17.00
CA GLN A 135 9.87 6.99 16.34
C GLN A 135 9.05 5.86 17.01
N GLN A 136 8.83 5.96 18.32
CA GLN A 136 8.02 5.02 19.10
C GLN A 136 6.57 4.98 18.62
N ILE A 137 6.04 6.10 18.12
CA ILE A 137 4.70 6.18 17.53
C ILE A 137 4.76 5.86 16.03
N ALA A 138 5.72 6.45 15.32
CA ALA A 138 5.83 6.33 13.87
C ALA A 138 6.11 4.91 13.39
N ILE A 139 7.08 4.21 14.01
CA ILE A 139 7.52 2.87 13.60
C ILE A 139 6.36 1.85 13.57
N PRO A 140 5.60 1.63 14.65
CA PRO A 140 4.49 0.67 14.60
C PRO A 140 3.38 1.07 13.61
N CYS A 141 3.17 2.37 13.37
CA CYS A 141 2.20 2.82 12.37
C CYS A 141 2.64 2.46 10.94
N ILE A 142 3.92 2.66 10.61
CA ILE A 142 4.50 2.25 9.32
C ILE A 142 4.44 0.72 9.18
N LEU A 143 4.76 -0.03 10.23
CA LEU A 143 4.67 -1.50 10.22
C LEU A 143 3.22 -1.98 10.02
N CYS A 144 2.24 -1.34 10.67
CA CYS A 144 0.84 -1.66 10.46
C CYS A 144 0.43 -1.44 8.99
N ALA A 145 0.81 -0.31 8.39
CA ALA A 145 0.52 -0.08 6.98
C ALA A 145 1.26 -1.06 6.06
N SER A 146 2.49 -1.43 6.40
CA SER A 146 3.33 -2.30 5.57
C SER A 146 2.92 -3.77 5.62
N PHE A 147 2.42 -4.25 6.77
CA PHE A 147 2.12 -5.67 6.99
C PHE A 147 0.66 -5.92 7.34
N THR A 148 0.07 -5.15 8.27
CA THR A 148 -1.32 -5.35 8.67
C THR A 148 -2.26 -5.14 7.49
N ASP A 149 -2.09 -4.08 6.67
CA ASP A 149 -2.96 -3.88 5.50
C ASP A 149 -2.92 -5.07 4.51
N PRO A 150 -1.74 -5.51 4.02
CA PRO A 150 -1.66 -6.71 3.19
C PRO A 150 -2.33 -7.93 3.82
N ILE A 151 -2.09 -8.18 5.10
CA ILE A 151 -2.67 -9.34 5.81
C ILE A 151 -4.19 -9.21 5.91
N ILE A 152 -4.74 -8.03 6.23
CA ILE A 152 -6.19 -7.78 6.24
C ILE A 152 -6.75 -8.01 4.84
N GLY A 153 -6.07 -7.50 3.82
CA GLY A 153 -6.45 -7.64 2.42
C GLY A 153 -6.56 -9.09 1.98
N GLU A 154 -5.54 -9.91 2.25
CA GLU A 154 -5.50 -11.33 1.91
C GLU A 154 -6.48 -12.14 2.75
N THR A 155 -6.54 -11.87 4.06
CA THR A 155 -7.48 -12.55 4.94
C THR A 155 -8.93 -12.24 4.53
N ARG A 156 -9.21 -11.03 4.06
CA ARG A 156 -10.54 -10.64 3.58
C ARG A 156 -10.92 -11.43 2.33
N TYR A 157 -9.96 -11.68 1.44
CA TYR A 157 -10.16 -12.48 0.24
C TYR A 157 -10.48 -13.95 0.56
N TYR A 158 -9.72 -14.58 1.48
CA TYR A 158 -9.88 -16.01 1.78
C TYR A 158 -10.89 -16.34 2.89
N LEU A 159 -10.94 -15.54 3.96
CA LEU A 159 -11.68 -15.86 5.20
C LEU A 159 -12.86 -14.90 5.48
N GLY A 160 -13.03 -13.87 4.65
CA GLY A 160 -14.08 -12.88 4.76
C GLY A 160 -13.80 -11.74 5.74
N LYS A 161 -14.64 -10.71 5.68
CA LYS A 161 -14.40 -9.39 6.30
C LYS A 161 -14.26 -9.41 7.82
N LYS A 162 -15.11 -10.17 8.55
CA LYS A 162 -15.08 -10.20 10.03
C LYS A 162 -13.76 -10.78 10.55
N LYS A 163 -13.33 -11.91 9.98
CA LYS A 163 -12.08 -12.58 10.36
C LYS A 163 -10.86 -11.74 9.98
N ALA A 164 -10.89 -11.09 8.81
CA ALA A 164 -9.83 -10.19 8.38
C ALA A 164 -9.53 -9.08 9.38
N TYR A 165 -10.57 -8.40 9.87
CA TYR A 165 -10.40 -7.34 10.86
C TYR A 165 -9.98 -7.86 12.23
N PHE A 166 -10.48 -9.03 12.63
CA PHE A 166 -10.02 -9.67 13.86
C PHE A 166 -8.52 -10.00 13.79
N ILE A 167 -8.06 -10.64 12.72
CA ILE A 167 -6.63 -10.95 12.53
C ILE A 167 -5.80 -9.66 12.44
N GLY A 168 -6.27 -8.66 11.66
CA GLY A 168 -5.62 -7.37 11.54
C GLY A 168 -5.45 -6.63 12.86
N PHE A 169 -6.42 -6.73 13.77
CA PHE A 169 -6.29 -6.18 15.12
C PHE A 169 -5.12 -6.82 15.87
N PHE A 170 -5.02 -8.15 15.89
CA PHE A 170 -3.94 -8.85 16.60
C PHE A 170 -2.57 -8.61 15.98
N VAL A 171 -2.48 -8.53 14.66
CA VAL A 171 -1.23 -8.19 13.97
C VAL A 171 -0.79 -6.77 14.32
N SER A 172 -1.71 -5.81 14.33
CA SER A 172 -1.40 -4.43 14.74
C SER A 172 -1.00 -4.38 16.21
N LEU A 173 -1.74 -5.06 17.07
CA LEU A 173 -1.44 -5.17 18.50
C LEU A 173 -0.04 -5.73 18.73
N PHE A 174 0.35 -6.76 17.98
CA PHE A 174 1.69 -7.33 18.03
C PHE A 174 2.77 -6.31 17.69
N PHE A 175 2.61 -5.50 16.64
CA PHE A 175 3.59 -4.47 16.29
C PHE A 175 3.71 -3.39 17.37
N PHE A 176 2.61 -2.93 17.95
CA PHE A 176 2.67 -1.98 19.05
C PHE A 176 3.34 -2.60 20.29
N LEU A 177 3.01 -3.85 20.65
CA LEU A 177 3.63 -4.54 21.78
C LEU A 177 5.15 -4.70 21.60
N ILE A 178 5.61 -5.07 20.41
CA ILE A 178 7.04 -5.22 20.12
C ILE A 178 7.76 -3.88 20.12
N THR A 179 7.17 -2.84 19.55
CA THR A 179 7.85 -1.53 19.45
C THR A 179 7.87 -0.78 20.78
N TRP A 180 6.89 -1.03 21.65
CA TRP A 180 6.80 -0.43 22.98
C TRP A 180 7.31 -1.35 24.10
N TYR A 181 7.97 -2.47 23.80
CA TYR A 181 8.31 -3.50 24.79
C TYR A 181 9.11 -3.01 26.02
N GLN A 182 9.82 -1.89 25.90
CA GLN A 182 10.58 -1.28 27.01
C GLN A 182 9.73 -0.36 27.90
N ALA A 183 8.48 -0.08 27.53
CA ALA A 183 7.56 0.69 28.35
C ALA A 183 7.03 -0.16 29.52
N GLU A 184 6.66 0.51 30.61
CA GLU A 184 6.04 -0.16 31.75
C GLU A 184 4.69 -0.79 31.36
N TRP A 185 4.33 -1.92 31.98
CA TRP A 185 3.14 -2.69 31.61
C TRP A 185 1.84 -1.88 31.60
N TRP A 186 1.70 -0.92 32.52
CA TRP A 186 0.52 -0.06 32.60
C TRP A 186 0.42 0.96 31.47
N VAL A 187 1.51 1.26 30.75
CA VAL A 187 1.54 2.07 29.52
C VAL A 187 1.45 1.17 28.28
N LEU A 188 2.25 0.09 28.26
CA LEU A 188 2.40 -0.83 27.14
C LEU A 188 1.05 -1.36 26.67
N ILE A 189 0.23 -1.88 27.60
CA ILE A 189 -1.05 -2.51 27.26
C ILE A 189 -2.05 -1.49 26.71
N PRO A 190 -2.35 -0.35 27.38
CA PRO A 190 -3.27 0.65 26.82
C PRO A 190 -2.81 1.23 25.49
N VAL A 191 -1.52 1.60 25.36
CA VAL A 191 -0.99 2.16 24.11
C VAL A 191 -1.12 1.17 22.97
N SER A 192 -0.82 -0.11 23.21
CA SER A 192 -0.93 -1.14 22.17
C SER A 192 -2.38 -1.37 21.74
N ILE A 193 -3.33 -1.37 22.67
CA ILE A 193 -4.76 -1.49 22.36
C ILE A 193 -5.24 -0.27 21.58
N ILE A 194 -4.93 0.95 22.03
CA ILE A 194 -5.33 2.20 21.37
C ILE A 194 -4.74 2.28 19.97
N GLY A 195 -3.45 1.97 19.82
CA GLY A 195 -2.76 1.93 18.52
C GLY A 195 -3.36 0.89 17.58
N ALA A 196 -3.57 -0.34 18.05
CA ALA A 196 -4.17 -1.40 17.23
C ALA A 196 -5.61 -1.09 16.81
N THR A 197 -6.42 -0.55 17.72
CA THR A 197 -7.77 -0.09 17.41
C THR A 197 -7.74 1.06 16.41
N GLY A 198 -6.84 2.04 16.59
CA GLY A 198 -6.65 3.15 15.66
C GLY A 198 -6.31 2.68 14.25
N ALA A 199 -5.33 1.77 14.11
CA ALA A 199 -4.96 1.19 12.82
C ALA A 199 -6.15 0.45 12.17
N LEU A 200 -6.83 -0.40 12.93
CA LEU A 200 -7.98 -1.16 12.44
C LEU A 200 -9.13 -0.26 11.98
N VAL A 201 -9.44 0.78 12.77
CA VAL A 201 -10.48 1.76 12.41
C VAL A 201 -10.07 2.53 11.17
N GLY A 202 -8.79 2.88 11.04
CA GLY A 202 -8.22 3.55 9.87
C GLY A 202 -8.43 2.74 8.59
N GLU A 203 -8.15 1.44 8.65
CA GLU A 203 -8.37 0.49 7.54
C GLU A 203 -9.87 0.21 7.28
N ALA A 204 -10.70 0.16 8.33
CA ALA A 204 -12.11 -0.16 8.18
C ALA A 204 -12.96 1.01 7.63
N ARG A 205 -12.57 2.25 7.93
CA ARG A 205 -13.34 3.46 7.59
C ARG A 205 -12.92 4.03 6.24
N LYS A 206 -13.74 3.75 5.22
CA LYS A 206 -13.59 4.38 3.90
C LYS A 206 -14.14 5.80 3.91
N LEU A 207 -13.24 6.78 3.93
CA LEU A 207 -13.59 8.19 3.74
C LEU A 207 -13.65 8.51 2.24
N ARG A 208 -14.52 9.46 1.85
CA ARG A 208 -14.69 9.82 0.43
C ARG A 208 -13.45 10.48 -0.17
N PHE A 209 -12.71 11.22 0.66
CA PHE A 209 -11.61 12.09 0.23
C PHE A 209 -10.22 11.61 0.70
N ILE A 210 -10.16 10.63 1.59
CA ILE A 210 -8.91 10.15 2.19
C ILE A 210 -8.88 8.63 2.04
N ASP A 211 -7.76 8.13 1.57
CA ASP A 211 -7.52 6.71 1.32
C ASP A 211 -7.22 5.95 2.63
N ASP A 212 -7.53 4.66 2.65
CA ASP A 212 -7.27 3.76 3.78
C ASP A 212 -5.77 3.66 4.11
N ASP A 213 -4.90 3.70 3.09
CA ASP A 213 -3.43 3.67 3.23
C ASP A 213 -2.89 4.85 4.07
N PHE A 214 -3.54 6.02 4.02
CA PHE A 214 -3.20 7.16 4.89
C PHE A 214 -3.78 6.97 6.29
N MET A 215 -5.02 6.50 6.38
CA MET A 215 -5.76 6.42 7.64
C MET A 215 -5.19 5.36 8.59
N ILE A 216 -4.78 4.19 8.07
CA ILE A 216 -4.17 3.12 8.89
C ILE A 216 -2.88 3.58 9.58
N GLN A 217 -2.18 4.55 8.99
CA GLN A 217 -0.96 5.16 9.55
C GLN A 217 -1.27 6.31 10.52
N MET A 218 -2.09 7.26 10.07
CA MET A 218 -2.24 8.54 10.76
C MET A 218 -3.21 8.47 11.93
N LEU A 219 -4.27 7.67 11.85
CA LEU A 219 -5.25 7.56 12.94
C LEU A 219 -4.61 7.02 14.24
N PRO A 220 -3.88 5.89 14.25
CA PRO A 220 -3.22 5.45 15.47
C PRO A 220 -2.15 6.45 15.94
N ALA A 221 -1.41 7.07 15.01
CA ALA A 221 -0.40 8.05 15.37
C ALA A 221 -0.98 9.26 16.11
N ILE A 222 -2.07 9.84 15.60
CA ILE A 222 -2.76 10.99 16.22
C ILE A 222 -3.33 10.62 17.58
N LEU A 223 -3.95 9.44 17.71
CA LEU A 223 -4.50 8.97 18.98
C LEU A 223 -3.41 8.83 20.05
N LEU A 224 -2.28 8.20 19.70
CA LEU A 224 -1.17 8.01 20.62
C LEU A 224 -0.43 9.31 20.93
N TRP A 225 -0.29 10.20 19.94
CA TRP A 225 0.27 11.52 20.17
C TRP A 225 -0.59 12.31 21.14
N PHE A 226 -1.91 12.29 20.99
CA PHE A 226 -2.82 12.94 21.93
C PHE A 226 -2.68 12.36 23.34
N VAL A 227 -2.66 11.04 23.49
CA VAL A 227 -2.41 10.38 24.80
C VAL A 227 -1.09 10.86 25.39
N TRP A 228 -0.03 10.91 24.59
CA TRP A 228 1.28 11.37 25.03
C TRP A 228 1.29 12.84 25.48
N GLN A 229 0.64 13.73 24.73
CA GLN A 229 0.51 15.15 25.10
C GLN A 229 -0.26 15.32 26.41
N VAL A 230 -1.35 14.57 26.60
CA VAL A 230 -2.12 14.57 27.85
C VAL A 230 -1.26 14.10 29.01
N THR A 231 -0.50 13.01 28.87
CA THR A 231 0.38 12.52 29.95
C THR A 231 1.49 13.50 30.31
N ILE A 232 2.07 14.20 29.32
CA ILE A 232 3.05 15.27 29.57
C ILE A 232 2.42 16.39 30.41
N ALA A 233 1.16 16.77 30.14
CA ALA A 233 0.47 17.80 30.92
C ALA A 233 0.29 17.42 32.40
N PHE A 234 0.29 16.13 32.73
CA PHE A 234 0.30 15.60 34.10
C PHE A 234 1.71 15.28 34.62
N ASN A 235 2.76 15.70 33.91
CA ASN A 235 4.17 15.44 34.23
C ASN A 235 4.53 13.93 34.25
N ILE A 236 3.86 13.14 33.41
CA ILE A 236 4.07 11.70 33.23
C ILE A 236 4.71 11.47 31.87
N HIS A 237 5.94 10.95 31.85
CA HIS A 237 6.65 10.63 30.61
C HIS A 237 6.44 9.15 30.25
N ILE A 238 5.62 8.89 29.22
CA ILE A 238 5.26 7.53 28.82
C ILE A 238 6.07 6.96 27.65
N LEU A 239 6.85 7.79 26.93
CA LEU A 239 7.60 7.30 25.78
C LEU A 239 8.77 6.42 26.22
N PRO A 240 8.88 5.18 25.71
CA PRO A 240 10.06 4.38 25.94
C PRO A 240 11.28 4.97 25.22
N PRO A 241 12.51 4.47 25.50
CA PRO A 241 13.71 4.86 24.77
C PRO A 241 13.57 4.71 23.25
N LYS A 242 14.48 5.36 22.51
CA LYS A 242 14.56 5.25 21.04
C LYS A 242 14.71 3.77 20.65
N ILE A 243 13.91 3.30 19.68
CA ILE A 243 13.88 1.91 19.22
C ILE A 243 15.08 1.61 18.31
N ILE A 244 15.28 2.47 17.32
CA ILE A 244 16.39 2.42 16.37
C ILE A 244 17.35 3.55 16.72
N LEU A 245 18.63 3.20 16.89
CA LEU A 245 19.72 4.12 17.13
C LEU A 245 20.42 4.43 15.79
N PRO A 246 20.82 5.70 15.57
CA PRO A 246 21.62 6.06 14.41
C PRO A 246 22.98 5.35 14.46
N ILE A 247 23.53 5.03 13.28
CA ILE A 247 24.88 4.45 13.11
C ILE A 247 25.93 5.57 13.11
#